data_AF-R9IMW0-F1
#
_entry.id   AF-R9IMW0-F1
#
_cell.length_a   1.000
_cell.length_b   1.000
_cell.length_c   1.000
_cell.angle_alpha   90.00
_cell.angle_beta   90.00
_cell.angle_gamma   90.00
#
_symmetry.space_group_name_H-M   'P 1'
#
loop_
_entity.id
_entity.type
_entity.pdbx_description
1 polymer ?
#
loop_
_entity_poly.entity_id
_entity_poly.type
_entity_poly.pdbx_seq_one_letter_code
_entity_poly.pdbx_strand_id
1 'polypeptide(L)'
;MKVLIDTHIAIWAVLNDPKLPKQAKDIILDKANDIFYSTASVWEITIKYMLHPDKLRMNGNLLEKGCEENGYLVLPILNKHVSALETLT
;
A
#
# COMPACT_ATOMS: atom_id res chain seq x y z
N MET A 1 16.26 4.42 3.45
CA MET A 1 15.67 5.07 2.24
C MET A 1 14.17 5.24 2.43
N LYS A 2 13.52 6.18 1.73
CA LYS A 2 12.05 6.27 1.70
C LYS A 2 11.51 5.43 0.55
N VAL A 3 10.66 4.45 0.83
CA VAL A 3 10.16 3.49 -0.15
C VAL A 3 8.65 3.52 -0.17
N LEU A 4 8.06 3.95 -1.29
CA LEU A 4 6.63 3.82 -1.51
C LEU A 4 6.36 2.46 -2.16
N ILE A 5 5.57 1.61 -1.49
CA ILE A 5 5.21 0.30 -2.02
C ILE A 5 3.88 0.34 -2.77
N ASP A 6 3.79 -0.45 -3.85
CA ASP A 6 2.55 -0.66 -4.60
C ASP A 6 1.53 -1.45 -3.76
N THR A 7 0.24 -1.31 -4.10
CA THR A 7 -0.88 -2.02 -3.46
C THR A 7 -0.63 -3.53 -3.36
N HIS A 8 -0.16 -4.20 -4.42
CA HIS A 8 0.03 -5.65 -4.38
C HIS A 8 1.20 -6.09 -3.49
N ILE A 9 2.27 -5.30 -3.42
CA ILE A 9 3.40 -5.54 -2.51
C ILE A 9 2.95 -5.36 -1.06
N ALA A 10 2.17 -4.32 -0.77
CA ALA A 10 1.60 -4.09 0.56
C ALA A 10 0.71 -5.26 0.99
N ILE A 11 -0.17 -5.74 0.11
CA ILE A 11 -1.03 -6.91 0.36
C ILE A 11 -0.17 -8.14 0.70
N TRP A 12 0.83 -8.46 -0.12
CA TRP A 12 1.68 -9.63 0.11
C TRP A 12 2.53 -9.52 1.37
N ALA A 13 3.03 -8.33 1.68
CA ALA A 13 3.80 -8.10 2.91
C ALA A 13 2.92 -8.30 4.15
N VAL A 14 1.73 -7.70 4.19
CA VAL A 14 0.78 -7.83 5.31
C VAL A 14 0.33 -9.28 5.50
N LEU A 15 0.12 -10.03 4.42
CA LEU A 15 -0.30 -11.44 4.48
C LEU A 15 0.87 -12.42 4.67
N ASN A 16 2.11 -11.95 4.71
CA ASN A 16 3.31 -12.79 4.62
C ASN A 16 3.20 -13.82 3.47
N ASP A 17 2.69 -13.37 2.32
CA ASP A 17 2.39 -14.21 1.17
C ASP A 17 3.72 -14.66 0.49
N PRO A 18 3.87 -15.94 0.14
CA PRO A 18 5.08 -16.44 -0.53
C PRO A 18 5.34 -15.80 -1.89
N LYS A 19 4.36 -15.11 -2.49
CA LYS A 19 4.53 -14.33 -3.71
C LYS A 19 5.33 -13.04 -3.51
N LEU A 20 5.56 -12.61 -2.26
CA LEU A 20 6.39 -11.43 -1.99
C LEU A 20 7.81 -11.65 -2.54
N PRO A 21 8.27 -10.85 -3.52
CA PRO A 21 9.60 -11.02 -4.07
C PRO A 21 10.67 -10.84 -2.97
N LYS A 22 11.72 -11.66 -3.02
CA LYS A 22 12.80 -11.62 -2.03
C LYS A 22 13.40 -10.22 -1.86
N GLN A 23 13.64 -9.52 -2.97
CA GLN A 23 14.16 -8.14 -2.94
C GLN A 23 13.21 -7.18 -2.21
N ALA A 24 11.90 -7.27 -2.43
CA ALA A 24 10.92 -6.43 -1.74
C ALA A 24 10.91 -6.75 -0.24
N LYS A 25 10.97 -8.03 0.13
CA LYS A 25 11.08 -8.48 1.52
C LYS A 25 12.34 -7.94 2.19
N ASP A 26 13.49 -8.02 1.52
CA ASP A 26 14.76 -7.54 2.05
C ASP A 26 14.73 -6.02 2.28
N ILE A 27 14.13 -5.25 1.35
CA ILE A 27 13.94 -3.79 1.49
C ILE A 27 13.00 -3.45 2.66
N ILE A 28 11.87 -4.16 2.77
CA ILE A 28 10.84 -3.92 3.80
C ILE A 28 11.37 -4.23 5.19
N LEU A 29 12.16 -5.31 5.35
CA LEU A 29 12.69 -5.74 6.65
C LEU A 29 13.93 -4.96 7.10
N ASP A 30 14.57 -4.22 6.20
CA ASP A 30 15.68 -3.36 6.55
C ASP A 30 15.20 -2.11 7.30
N LYS A 31 15.56 -2.04 8.58
CA LYS A 31 15.20 -0.95 9.50
C LYS A 31 15.79 0.41 9.12
N ALA A 32 16.73 0.47 8.19
CA ALA A 32 17.22 1.73 7.63
C ALA A 32 16.25 2.34 6.60
N ASN A 33 15.15 1.64 6.27
CA ASN A 33 14.14 2.09 5.33
C ASN A 33 12.86 2.53 6.03
N ASP A 34 12.36 3.70 5.61
CA ASP A 34 11.02 4.16 5.92
C ASP A 34 10.09 3.63 4.82
N ILE A 35 9.20 2.71 5.18
CA ILE A 35 8.25 2.11 4.26
C ILE A 35 6.97 2.93 4.27
N PHE A 36 6.51 3.34 3.08
CA PHE A 36 5.30 4.11 2.88
C PHE A 36 4.29 3.34 2.05
N TYR A 37 3.01 3.51 2.36
CA TYR A 37 1.88 3.08 1.52
C TYR A 37 0.97 4.28 1.22
N SER A 38 0.29 4.27 0.09
CA SER A 38 -0.56 5.39 -0.32
C SER A 38 -2.00 5.22 0.12
N THR A 39 -2.67 6.31 0.51
CA THR A 39 -4.14 6.33 0.62
C THR A 39 -4.81 5.89 -0.69
N ALA A 40 -4.17 6.12 -1.85
CA ALA A 40 -4.64 5.62 -3.15
C ALA A 40 -4.79 4.09 -3.16
N SER A 41 -3.83 3.37 -2.57
CA SER A 41 -3.82 1.90 -2.51
C SER A 41 -4.96 1.37 -1.66
N VAL A 42 -5.23 2.02 -0.51
CA VAL A 42 -6.38 1.71 0.36
C VAL A 42 -7.69 1.97 -0.39
N TRP A 43 -7.79 3.10 -1.10
CA TRP A 43 -8.97 3.42 -1.91
C TRP A 43 -9.22 2.38 -3.01
N GLU A 44 -8.17 2.03 -3.77
CA GLU A 44 -8.22 1.05 -4.85
C GLU A 44 -8.69 -0.33 -4.35
N ILE A 45 -8.07 -0.86 -3.28
CA ILE A 45 -8.44 -2.19 -2.77
C ILE A 45 -9.85 -2.20 -2.16
N THR A 46 -10.29 -1.07 -1.58
CA THR A 46 -11.66 -0.93 -1.06
C THR A 46 -12.67 -1.08 -2.19
N ILE A 47 -12.49 -0.35 -3.30
CA ILE A 47 -13.38 -0.45 -4.47
C ILE A 47 -13.35 -1.87 -5.04
N LYS A 48 -12.16 -2.44 -5.25
CA LYS A 48 -12.02 -3.79 -5.81
C LYS A 48 -12.71 -4.84 -4.93
N TYR A 49 -12.58 -4.74 -3.60
CA TYR A 49 -13.24 -5.64 -2.66
C TYR A 49 -14.76 -5.51 -2.71
N MET A 50 -15.29 -4.28 -2.76
CA MET A 50 -16.73 -4.05 -2.88
C MET A 50 -17.33 -4.61 -4.17
N LEU A 51 -16.60 -4.54 -5.28
CA LEU A 51 -17.04 -5.09 -6.56
C LEU A 51 -16.97 -6.63 -6.60
N HIS A 52 -16.03 -7.24 -5.87
CA HIS A 52 -15.76 -8.67 -5.91
C HIS A 52 -15.46 -9.27 -4.52
N PRO A 53 -16.41 -9.20 -3.56
CA PRO A 53 -16.17 -9.57 -2.17
C PRO A 53 -15.79 -11.05 -1.99
N ASP A 54 -16.32 -11.93 -2.83
CA ASP A 54 -16.03 -13.38 -2.76
C ASP A 54 -14.67 -13.76 -3.37
N LYS A 55 -14.05 -12.87 -4.15
CA LYS A 55 -12.79 -13.15 -4.85
C LYS A 55 -11.57 -12.58 -4.13
N LEU A 56 -11.75 -11.58 -3.28
CA LEU A 56 -10.65 -10.87 -2.63
C LEU A 56 -10.63 -11.17 -1.13
N ARG A 57 -9.45 -11.55 -0.64
CA ARG A 57 -9.22 -11.86 0.78
C ARG A 57 -8.86 -10.63 1.61
N MET A 58 -8.63 -9.49 0.96
CA MET A 58 -8.22 -8.25 1.60
C MET A 58 -9.12 -7.11 1.15
N ASN A 59 -9.56 -6.30 2.11
CA ASN A 59 -10.27 -5.04 1.88
C ASN A 59 -9.38 -3.87 2.36
N GLY A 60 -9.85 -2.63 2.17
CA GLY A 60 -9.08 -1.44 2.57
C GLY A 60 -8.74 -1.38 4.05
N ASN A 61 -9.70 -1.68 4.91
CA ASN A 61 -9.52 -1.65 6.37
C ASN A 61 -8.45 -2.65 6.83
N LEU A 62 -8.46 -3.88 6.28
CA LEU A 62 -7.44 -4.88 6.59
C LEU A 62 -6.06 -4.48 6.07
N LEU A 63 -5.99 -3.87 4.87
CA LEU A 63 -4.72 -3.38 4.33
C LEU A 63 -4.15 -2.24 5.19
N GLU A 64 -4.99 -1.25 5.52
CA GLU A 64 -4.65 -0.11 6.35
C GLU A 64 -4.10 -0.56 7.70
N LYS A 65 -4.88 -1.35 8.45
CA LYS A 65 -4.47 -1.88 9.76
C LYS A 65 -3.18 -2.69 9.67
N GLY A 66 -3.08 -3.58 8.68
CA GLY A 66 -1.88 -4.38 8.50
C GLY A 66 -0.65 -3.50 8.23
N CYS A 67 -0.78 -2.43 7.46
CA CYS A 67 0.32 -1.50 7.22
C CYS A 67 0.71 -0.75 8.50
N GLU A 68 -0.26 -0.22 9.25
CA GLU A 68 -0.03 0.50 10.50
C GLU A 68 0.61 -0.40 11.58
N GLU A 69 0.12 -1.64 11.73
CA GLU A 69 0.68 -2.64 12.65
C GLU A 69 2.11 -3.04 12.32
N ASN A 70 2.49 -2.99 11.04
CA ASN A 70 3.88 -3.23 10.59
C ASN A 70 4.76 -1.96 10.63
N GLY A 71 4.22 -0.83 11.12
CA GLY A 71 4.95 0.43 11.26
C GLY A 71 5.15 1.18 9.93
N TYR A 72 4.37 0.86 8.90
CA TYR A 72 4.44 1.58 7.63
C TYR A 72 3.78 2.95 7.77
N LEU A 73 4.29 3.93 7.02
CA LEU A 73 3.85 5.31 7.06
C LEU A 73 2.84 5.58 5.94
N VAL A 74 1.67 6.13 6.29
CA VAL A 74 0.69 6.54 5.28
C VAL A 74 1.17 7.78 4.53
N LEU A 75 1.07 7.74 3.20
CA LEU A 75 1.27 8.89 2.33
C LEU A 75 -0.11 9.43 1.90
N PRO A 76 -0.61 10.52 2.51
CA PRO A 76 -1.94 11.02 2.25
C PRO A 76 -2.05 11.68 0.87
N ILE A 77 -3.23 11.58 0.26
CA ILE A 77 -3.60 12.42 -0.88
C ILE A 77 -4.20 13.72 -0.33
N LEU A 78 -3.60 14.85 -0.69
CA LEU A 78 -4.05 16.20 -0.30
C LEU A 78 -4.45 16.97 -1.55
N ASN A 79 -5.23 18.05 -1.41
CA ASN A 79 -5.67 18.89 -2.54
C ASN A 79 -4.51 19.31 -3.47
N LYS A 80 -3.34 19.63 -2.90
CA LYS A 80 -2.14 19.99 -3.68
C LYS A 80 -1.68 18.88 -4.64
N HIS A 81 -1.89 17.61 -4.30
CA HIS A 81 -1.54 16.47 -5.17
C HIS A 81 -2.51 16.38 -6.35
N VAL A 82 -3.78 16.74 -6.13
CA VAL A 82 -4.79 16.79 -7.19
C VAL A 82 -4.57 17.99 -8.10
N SER A 83 -4.30 19.18 -7.55
CA SER A 83 -3.99 20.37 -8.34
C SER A 83 -2.75 20.20 -9.23
N ALA A 84 -1.77 19.40 -8.81
CA ALA A 84 -0.59 19.11 -9.62
C ALA A 84 -0.93 18.37 -10.94
N LEU A 85 -2.11 17.75 -11.06
CA LEU A 85 -2.54 17.13 -12.31
C LEU A 85 -2.71 18.16 -13.44
N GLU A 86 -3.01 19.42 -13.12
CA GLU A 86 -3.12 20.50 -14.12
C GLU A 86 -1.78 20.79 -14.82
N THR A 87 -0.65 20.35 -14.25
CA THR A 87 0.68 20.50 -14.86
C THR A 87 1.06 19.33 -15.78
N LEU A 88 0.22 18.30 -15.86
CA LEU A 88 0.41 17.16 -16.76
C LEU A 88 -0.14 17.53 -18.15
N THR A 89 0.66 18.27 -18.92
CA THR A 89 0.42 18.60 -20.32
C THR A 89 1.15 17.65 -21.25
#